data_AF-A0A3M5UXS2-F1
#
_entry.id   AF-A0A3M5UXS2-F1
#
_cell.length_a   1.000
_cell.length_b   1.000
_cell.length_c   1.000
_cell.angle_alpha   90.00
_cell.angle_beta   90.00
_cell.angle_gamma   90.00
#
_symmetry.space_group_name_H-M   'P 1'
#
loop_
_entity.id
_entity.type
_entity.pdbx_description
1 polymer ?
#
loop_
_entity_poly.entity_id
_entity_poly.type
_entity_poly.pdbx_seq_one_letter_code
_entity_poly.pdbx_strand_id
1 'polypeptide(L)'
;MDRVEIISPGHLPNNLTIENIKAGNSNMRNPILASFAAKLLPYRGLGSGLLRALRAWPQIELVDDRAGNLFKAIVVRPGVL
;
A
#
# COMPACT_ATOMS: atom_id res chain seq x y z
N MET A 1 5.69 21.80 3.08
CA MET A 1 5.25 20.60 2.33
C MET A 1 5.77 19.43 3.13
N ASP A 2 4.89 18.81 3.91
CA ASP A 2 5.27 17.91 5.01
C ASP A 2 4.65 16.53 4.83
N ARG A 3 4.52 16.09 3.57
CA ARG A 3 4.01 14.76 3.23
C ARG A 3 4.53 14.26 1.90
N VAL A 4 4.53 12.94 1.74
CA VAL A 4 4.76 12.23 0.48
C VAL A 4 3.45 11.55 0.10
N GLU A 5 3.00 11.75 -1.14
CA GLU A 5 1.83 11.07 -1.70
C GLU A 5 2.26 10.11 -2.80
N ILE A 6 1.84 8.85 -2.69
CA ILE A 6 2.02 7.83 -3.73
C ILE A 6 0.64 7.57 -4.33
N ILE A 7 0.43 8.04 -5.55
CA ILE A 7 -0.83 7.88 -6.28
C ILE A 7 -0.64 6.79 -7.33
N SER A 8 -1.39 5.69 -7.19
CA SER A 8 -1.34 4.54 -8.10
C SER A 8 -2.63 4.45 -8.90
N PRO A 9 -2.56 4.26 -10.24
CA PRO A 9 -3.74 3.99 -11.04
C PRO A 9 -4.37 2.65 -10.67
N GLY A 10 -5.68 2.62 -10.54
CA GLY A 10 -6.47 1.45 -10.13
C GLY A 10 -6.88 1.46 -8.65
N HIS A 11 -8.17 1.33 -8.37
CA HIS A 11 -8.73 1.10 -7.03
C HIS A 11 -8.54 -0.36 -6.58
N LEU A 12 -8.55 -0.67 -5.28
CA LEU A 12 -8.28 -2.01 -4.72
C LEU A 12 -9.06 -3.12 -5.46
N PRO A 13 -8.42 -4.24 -5.83
CA PRO A 13 -9.06 -5.28 -6.61
C PRO A 13 -10.11 -6.05 -5.79
N ASN A 14 -11.12 -6.57 -6.49
CA ASN A 14 -12.18 -7.40 -5.92
C ASN A 14 -12.89 -6.69 -4.75
N ASN A 15 -13.15 -7.43 -3.66
CA ASN A 15 -13.86 -6.93 -2.48
C ASN A 15 -12.92 -6.43 -1.38
N LEU A 16 -11.63 -6.17 -1.68
CA LEU A 16 -10.72 -5.63 -0.67
C LEU A 16 -11.14 -4.23 -0.24
N THR A 17 -11.15 -4.00 1.07
CA THR A 17 -11.30 -2.68 1.69
C THR A 17 -10.01 -2.22 2.36
N ILE A 18 -9.95 -0.94 2.75
CA ILE A 18 -8.84 -0.39 3.53
C ILE A 18 -8.66 -1.15 4.85
N GLU A 19 -9.75 -1.51 5.51
CA GLU A 19 -9.75 -2.29 6.75
C GLU A 19 -9.17 -3.69 6.52
N ASN A 20 -9.56 -4.35 5.42
CA ASN A 20 -9.04 -5.68 5.10
C ASN A 20 -7.52 -5.67 4.88
N ILE A 21 -7.00 -4.70 4.12
CA ILE A 21 -5.55 -4.62 3.84
C ILE A 21 -4.76 -4.20 5.09
N LYS A 22 -5.34 -3.38 5.98
CA LYS A 22 -4.77 -3.05 7.30
C LYS A 22 -4.76 -4.27 8.24
N ALA A 23 -5.67 -5.22 8.06
CA ALA A 23 -5.67 -6.50 8.77
C ALA A 23 -4.74 -7.55 8.12
N GLY A 24 -4.08 -7.22 7.01
CA GLY A 24 -3.11 -8.09 6.35
C GLY A 24 -3.66 -8.91 5.18
N ASN A 25 -4.93 -8.72 4.81
CA ASN A 25 -5.47 -9.35 3.61
C ASN A 25 -4.81 -8.74 2.38
N SER A 26 -4.33 -9.59 1.48
CA SER A 26 -3.64 -9.16 0.27
C SER A 26 -4.19 -9.93 -0.93
N ASN A 27 -4.32 -9.23 -2.06
CA ASN A 27 -4.68 -9.84 -3.33
C ASN A 27 -3.79 -9.26 -4.44
N MET A 28 -3.02 -10.13 -5.09
CA MET A 28 -2.08 -9.74 -6.14
C MET A 28 -2.84 -9.56 -7.45
N ARG A 29 -2.85 -8.34 -8.00
CA ARG A 29 -3.48 -8.08 -9.30
C ARG A 29 -2.80 -8.80 -10.45
N ASN A 30 -1.47 -8.84 -10.44
CA ASN A 30 -0.67 -9.48 -11.47
C ASN A 30 0.22 -10.55 -10.83
N PRO A 31 -0.24 -11.82 -10.79
CA PRO A 31 0.52 -12.90 -10.17
C PRO A 31 1.83 -13.19 -10.92
N ILE A 32 1.88 -12.96 -12.23
CA ILE A 32 3.09 -13.16 -13.04
C ILE A 32 4.16 -12.15 -12.61
N LEU A 33 3.83 -10.85 -12.59
CA LEU A 33 4.75 -9.81 -12.15
C LEU A 33 5.21 -10.03 -10.70
N ALA A 34 4.30 -10.41 -9.81
CA ALA A 34 4.62 -10.71 -8.42
C ALA A 34 5.60 -11.89 -8.28
N SER A 35 5.47 -12.91 -9.13
CA SER A 35 6.39 -14.06 -9.14
C SER A 35 7.82 -13.67 -9.52
N PHE A 36 7.99 -12.69 -10.40
CA PHE A 36 9.30 -12.12 -10.75
C PHE A 36 9.83 -11.22 -9.64
N ALA A 37 8.97 -10.39 -9.04
CA ALA A 37 9.36 -9.50 -7.95
C ALA A 37 9.98 -10.26 -6.77
N ALA A 38 9.45 -11.43 -6.43
CA ALA A 38 9.98 -12.29 -5.37
C ALA A 38 11.38 -12.85 -5.66
N LYS A 39 11.80 -12.91 -6.95
CA LYS A 39 13.08 -13.46 -7.38
C LYS A 39 14.12 -12.39 -7.71
N LEU A 40 13.69 -11.28 -8.31
CA LEU A 40 14.57 -10.27 -8.89
C LEU A 40 14.85 -9.09 -7.95
N LEU A 41 13.89 -8.73 -7.09
CA LEU A 41 14.08 -7.58 -6.21
C LEU A 41 14.88 -8.01 -4.98
N PRO A 42 15.80 -7.16 -4.48
CA PRO A 42 16.49 -7.39 -3.21
C PRO A 42 15.56 -7.13 -2.01
N TYR A 43 14.34 -7.65 -2.07
CA TYR A 43 13.27 -7.41 -1.11
C TYR A 43 12.71 -8.72 -0.56
N ARG A 44 12.70 -8.83 0.77
CA ARG A 44 12.03 -9.92 1.49
C ARG A 44 10.76 -9.41 2.16
N GLY A 45 9.75 -10.27 2.22
CA GLY A 45 8.48 -10.00 2.91
C GLY A 45 7.35 -9.53 1.99
N LEU A 46 7.28 -10.04 0.75
CA LEU A 46 6.14 -9.86 -0.14
C LEU A 46 4.83 -10.15 0.62
N GLY A 47 3.83 -9.27 0.50
CA GLY A 47 2.55 -9.38 1.20
C GLY A 47 2.52 -8.78 2.62
N SER A 48 3.67 -8.56 3.27
CA SER A 48 3.74 -7.95 4.62
C SER A 48 4.12 -6.47 4.64
N GLY A 49 4.50 -5.92 3.47
CA GLY A 49 5.06 -4.57 3.35
C GLY A 49 4.16 -3.47 3.93
N LEU A 50 2.84 -3.55 3.67
CA LEU A 50 1.89 -2.56 4.18
C LEU A 50 1.83 -2.54 5.71
N LEU A 51 1.71 -3.72 6.34
CA LEU A 51 1.66 -3.82 7.80
C LEU A 51 2.96 -3.32 8.45
N ARG A 52 4.11 -3.60 7.82
CA ARG A 52 5.41 -3.10 8.26
C ARG A 52 5.49 -1.58 8.15
N ALA A 53 4.99 -1.00 7.05
CA ALA A 53 4.94 0.43 6.85
C ALA A 53 4.05 1.11 7.90
N LEU A 54 2.85 0.59 8.14
CA LEU A 54 1.93 1.10 9.17
C LEU A 54 2.49 0.96 10.59
N ARG A 55 3.26 -0.09 10.87
CA ARG A 55 3.93 -0.25 12.18
C ARG A 55 5.04 0.79 12.37
N ALA A 56 5.85 1.01 11.34
CA ALA A 56 6.92 2.01 11.37
C ALA A 56 6.36 3.44 11.36
N TRP A 57 5.18 3.63 10.76
CA TRP A 57 4.56 4.91 10.53
C TRP A 57 3.03 4.84 10.65
N PRO A 58 2.48 4.92 11.87
CA PRO A 58 1.04 4.72 12.10
C PRO A 58 0.13 5.76 11.43
N GLN A 59 0.68 6.94 11.13
CA GLN A 59 -0.03 8.07 10.50
C GLN A 59 -0.13 7.97 8.97
N ILE A 60 0.24 6.83 8.34
CA ILE A 60 0.00 6.64 6.91
C ILE A 60 -1.51 6.58 6.65
N GLU A 61 -1.99 7.48 5.80
CA GLU A 61 -3.36 7.44 5.31
C GLU A 61 -3.44 6.66 4.00
N LEU A 62 -4.47 5.85 3.85
CA LEU A 62 -4.73 5.06 2.65
C LEU A 62 -6.13 5.42 2.13
N VAL A 63 -6.22 5.75 0.85
CA VAL A 63 -7.48 6.13 0.20
C VAL A 63 -7.72 5.23 -1.00
N ASP A 64 -8.86 4.54 -1.01
CA ASP A 64 -9.36 3.77 -2.14
C ASP A 64 -10.42 4.61 -2.89
N ASP A 65 -9.97 5.45 -3.82
CA ASP A 65 -10.85 6.30 -4.62
C ASP A 65 -11.43 5.49 -5.79
N ARG A 66 -12.58 4.87 -5.54
CA ARG A 66 -13.25 4.00 -6.53
C ARG A 66 -13.83 4.76 -7.70
N ALA A 67 -14.34 5.98 -7.48
CA ALA A 67 -14.91 6.80 -8.54
C ALA A 67 -13.81 7.33 -9.47
N GLY A 68 -12.69 7.79 -8.91
CA GLY A 68 -11.51 8.22 -9.66
C GLY A 68 -10.62 7.09 -10.16
N ASN A 69 -10.89 5.85 -9.75
CA ASN A 69 -10.08 4.66 -10.02
C ASN A 69 -8.60 4.83 -9.61
N LEU A 70 -8.38 5.30 -8.38
CA LEU A 70 -7.05 5.53 -7.81
C LEU A 70 -6.90 4.89 -6.45
N PHE A 71 -5.69 4.42 -6.14
CA PHE A 71 -5.29 4.10 -4.79
C PHE A 71 -4.19 5.07 -4.34
N LYS A 72 -4.35 5.69 -3.17
CA LYS A 72 -3.39 6.67 -2.65
C LYS A 72 -2.85 6.22 -1.30
N ALA A 73 -1.54 6.35 -1.11
CA ALA A 73 -0.89 6.25 0.18
C ALA A 73 -0.24 7.60 0.51
N ILE A 74 -0.61 8.18 1.64
CA ILE A 74 -0.17 9.51 2.07
C ILE A 74 0.65 9.33 3.35
N VAL A 75 1.92 9.71 3.28
CA VAL A 75 2.87 9.61 4.40
C VAL A 75 3.18 11.02 4.87
N VAL A 76 2.61 11.42 6.00
CA VAL A 76 2.89 12.74 6.61
C VAL A 76 4.23 12.67 7.35
N ARG A 77 5.09 13.67 7.18
CA ARG A 77 6.31 13.85 7.98
C ARG A 77 5.87 14.04 9.44
N PRO A 78 6.43 13.31 10.42
CA PRO A 78 6.09 13.55 11.81
C PRO A 78 6.63 14.94 12.13
N GLY A 79 5.82 15.81 12.72
CA GLY A 79 6.33 17.07 13.22
C GLY A 79 7.54 16.79 14.11
N VAL A 80 8.66 17.47 13.83
CA VAL A 80 9.72 17.58 14.84
C VAL A 80 9.07 18.29 16.02
N LEU A 81 8.80 17.56 17.09
CA LEU A 81 8.52 18.14 18.40
C LEU A 81 9.78 18.82 18.92
#